data_AF-A0A9D7IEL8-F1
#
_entry.id   AF-A0A9D7IEL8-F1
#
_cell.length_a   1.000
_cell.length_b   1.000
_cell.length_c   1.000
_cell.angle_alpha   90.00
_cell.angle_beta   90.00
_cell.angle_gamma   90.00
#
_symmetry.space_group_name_H-M   'P 1'
#
loop_
_entity.id
_entity.type
_entity.pdbx_description
1 polymer ?
#
loop_
_entity_poly.entity_id
_entity_poly.type
_entity_poly.pdbx_seq_one_letter_code
_entity_poly.pdbx_strand_id
1 'polypeptide(L)'
;MTTAQAAPALESYSLTAAGISRLGAAGPGFSCATFGPDSRTAYFQGIFQVALPTDGAVCGVASDSRSAVAASGSVTVAATLAVGFGPPGDLRTFTGSAAGRAGFADLGVRAAASYSGSSDPFTVVGSQAYGLQTETMTFGGASGSGVFRPTFTVDGSLFNLGRTDSQLGFTRWATAALPGLRIQNSRGSVSHYMPGGYVASLPGMTLTGDLVTGLTVSGSTTFSIDVPIVFGTALDVTYSLWGASLPSSSVGLLTGSGGDVSFISSARMTGIEVLGATGQPVSGFSVISGSGTLYGAAGVLPAVPEPGSTAMMVLGLATLLVRRLYWHRIKGVEVI
;
A
#
# COMPACT_ATOMS: atom_id res chain seq x y z
N MET A 1 17.96 28.76 3.32
CA MET A 1 16.88 28.11 4.09
C MET A 1 17.15 26.63 4.11
N THR A 2 17.52 26.07 5.25
CA THR A 2 17.59 24.62 5.44
C THR A 2 16.16 24.13 5.65
N THR A 3 15.58 23.47 4.66
CA THR A 3 14.32 22.74 4.84
C THR A 3 14.56 21.65 5.88
N ALA A 4 13.70 21.59 6.90
CA ALA A 4 13.78 20.52 7.89
C ALA A 4 13.59 19.18 7.17
N GLN A 5 14.57 18.28 7.33
CA GLN A 5 14.54 16.93 6.78
C GLN A 5 13.53 16.09 7.56
N ALA A 6 12.61 15.43 6.87
CA ALA A 6 11.67 14.51 7.50
C ALA A 6 12.40 13.23 7.94
N ALA A 7 12.01 12.67 9.08
CA ALA A 7 12.51 11.36 9.48
C ALA A 7 11.96 10.27 8.54
N PRO A 8 12.74 9.21 8.24
CA PRO A 8 12.23 8.05 7.52
C PRO A 8 11.01 7.46 8.24
N ALA A 9 9.98 7.16 7.46
CA ALA A 9 8.72 6.67 8.00
C ALA A 9 8.08 5.68 7.02
N LEU A 10 7.51 4.64 7.59
CA LEU A 10 6.63 3.70 6.94
C LEU A 10 5.25 3.85 7.55
N GLU A 11 4.23 3.83 6.71
CA GLU A 11 2.85 3.88 7.14
C GLU A 11 2.04 2.84 6.36
N SER A 12 1.18 2.13 7.06
CA SER A 12 0.21 1.27 6.41
C SER A 12 -1.16 1.43 7.03
N TYR A 13 -2.17 1.30 6.18
CA TYR A 13 -3.55 1.50 6.53
C TYR A 13 -4.45 0.52 5.77
N SER A 14 -5.51 0.08 6.43
CA SER A 14 -6.57 -0.73 5.85
C SER A 14 -7.91 -0.30 6.42
N LEU A 15 -8.92 -0.22 5.55
CA LEU A 15 -10.30 0.05 5.90
C LEU A 15 -11.22 -0.89 5.13
N THR A 16 -12.23 -1.39 5.82
CA THR A 16 -13.42 -1.92 5.18
C THR A 16 -14.64 -1.38 5.90
N ALA A 17 -15.65 -0.95 5.16
CA ALA A 17 -16.85 -0.35 5.73
C ALA A 17 -18.09 -0.73 4.94
N ALA A 18 -19.18 -0.95 5.66
CA ALA A 18 -20.47 -1.23 5.05
C ALA A 18 -21.66 -0.84 5.93
N GLY A 19 -22.73 -0.36 5.30
CA GLY A 19 -24.01 -0.09 5.95
C GLY A 19 -24.86 0.92 5.19
N ILE A 20 -25.88 1.44 5.86
CA ILE A 20 -26.73 2.51 5.34
C ILE A 20 -26.57 3.69 6.26
N SER A 21 -26.13 4.82 5.71
CA SER A 21 -26.13 6.07 6.47
C SER A 21 -27.55 6.50 6.81
N ARG A 22 -27.88 6.60 8.10
CA ARG A 22 -29.20 7.00 8.57
C ARG A 22 -29.21 8.48 8.95
N LEU A 23 -29.89 9.31 8.17
CA LEU A 23 -30.18 10.69 8.52
C LEU A 23 -30.89 10.77 9.89
N GLY A 24 -30.36 11.54 10.83
CA GLY A 24 -30.97 11.78 12.15
C GLY A 24 -30.72 10.70 13.22
N ALA A 25 -29.81 9.74 12.99
CA ALA A 25 -29.48 8.70 13.97
C ALA A 25 -28.68 9.22 15.19
N ALA A 26 -28.06 10.40 15.11
CA ALA A 26 -27.40 11.07 16.22
C ALA A 26 -27.46 12.61 16.06
N GLY A 27 -28.32 13.27 16.84
CA GLY A 27 -28.36 14.73 16.97
C GLY A 27 -29.16 15.49 15.90
N PRO A 28 -29.26 16.83 16.02
CA PRO A 28 -30.09 17.65 15.16
C PRO A 28 -29.54 17.63 13.72
N GLY A 29 -30.41 17.20 12.80
CA GLY A 29 -30.37 17.33 11.33
C GLY A 29 -29.00 17.42 10.64
N PHE A 30 -28.69 16.43 9.79
CA PHE A 30 -27.62 16.38 8.77
C PHE A 30 -26.27 15.74 9.13
N SER A 31 -26.02 15.33 10.37
CA SER A 31 -24.76 14.67 10.78
C SER A 31 -24.38 13.42 9.96
N CYS A 32 -25.37 12.74 9.38
CA CYS A 32 -25.19 11.54 8.56
C CYS A 32 -25.42 11.76 7.05
N ALA A 33 -25.52 13.02 6.60
CA ALA A 33 -25.77 13.36 5.20
C ALA A 33 -24.48 13.59 4.39
N THR A 34 -23.40 13.97 5.07
CA THR A 34 -22.13 14.35 4.44
C THR A 34 -21.15 13.19 4.44
N PHE A 35 -20.83 12.75 3.23
CA PHE A 35 -19.80 11.76 2.98
C PHE A 35 -18.54 12.44 2.49
N GLY A 36 -17.41 11.98 3.02
CA GLY A 36 -16.10 12.44 2.59
C GLY A 36 -15.15 11.26 2.36
N PRO A 37 -14.06 11.50 1.61
CA PRO A 37 -12.91 10.62 1.69
C PRO A 37 -12.46 10.47 3.15
N ASP A 38 -11.92 9.30 3.52
CA ASP A 38 -11.25 9.17 4.82
C ASP A 38 -10.12 10.21 4.89
N SER A 39 -10.05 10.97 5.98
CA SER A 39 -9.05 12.03 6.14
C SER A 39 -7.61 11.49 6.05
N ARG A 40 -7.40 10.21 6.40
CA ARG A 40 -6.11 9.51 6.29
C ARG A 40 -5.71 9.23 4.84
N THR A 41 -6.66 9.35 3.90
CA THR A 41 -6.48 9.03 2.49
C THR A 41 -6.46 10.28 1.62
N ALA A 42 -6.39 11.46 2.24
CA ALA A 42 -6.33 12.76 1.57
C ALA A 42 -5.14 12.91 0.61
N TYR A 43 -4.04 12.16 0.85
CA TYR A 43 -2.88 12.12 -0.05
C TYR A 43 -3.22 11.58 -1.44
N PHE A 44 -4.26 10.76 -1.55
CA PHE A 44 -4.59 10.05 -2.79
C PHE A 44 -5.75 10.74 -3.52
N GLN A 45 -5.53 11.93 -4.06
CA GLN A 45 -6.56 12.61 -4.84
C GLN A 45 -6.81 11.92 -6.20
N GLY A 46 -8.06 11.91 -6.67
CA GLY A 46 -8.41 11.39 -8.01
C GLY A 46 -8.43 9.86 -8.13
N ILE A 47 -8.53 9.14 -7.01
CA ILE A 47 -8.71 7.69 -6.93
C ILE A 47 -10.04 7.33 -6.24
N PHE A 48 -10.47 6.08 -6.41
CA PHE A 48 -11.62 5.51 -5.74
C PHE A 48 -11.35 5.37 -4.24
N GLN A 49 -12.27 5.91 -3.44
CA GLN A 49 -12.20 5.87 -1.99
C GLN A 49 -13.57 5.50 -1.42
N VAL A 50 -13.56 4.77 -0.32
CA VAL A 50 -14.74 4.53 0.51
C VAL A 50 -15.15 5.88 1.10
N ALA A 51 -16.35 6.35 0.72
CA ALA A 51 -16.90 7.57 1.28
C ALA A 51 -17.51 7.25 2.65
N LEU A 52 -16.89 7.77 3.72
CA LEU A 52 -17.38 7.57 5.09
C LEU A 52 -18.22 8.76 5.55
N PRO A 53 -19.24 8.55 6.40
CA PRO A 53 -19.90 9.64 7.09
C PRO A 53 -18.89 10.42 7.93
N THR A 54 -18.90 11.74 7.77
CA THR A 54 -17.93 12.67 8.39
C THR A 54 -17.99 12.69 9.93
N ASP A 55 -19.11 12.31 10.52
CA ASP A 55 -19.34 12.40 11.98
C ASP A 55 -19.02 11.11 12.76
N GLY A 56 -18.36 10.13 12.13
CA GLY A 56 -17.66 9.04 12.83
C GLY A 56 -18.53 8.17 13.76
N ALA A 57 -18.99 7.02 13.24
CA ALA A 57 -19.47 5.84 13.96
C ALA A 57 -20.94 5.74 14.44
N VAL A 58 -21.83 6.73 14.25
CA VAL A 58 -23.25 6.59 14.67
C VAL A 58 -24.27 6.50 13.53
N CYS A 59 -23.82 6.57 12.27
CA CYS A 59 -24.73 6.63 11.14
C CYS A 59 -25.22 5.27 10.61
N GLY A 60 -25.06 4.16 11.33
CA GLY A 60 -25.48 2.84 10.84
C GLY A 60 -24.55 2.22 9.79
N VAL A 61 -23.33 2.74 9.69
CA VAL A 61 -22.22 2.18 8.89
C VAL A 61 -21.25 1.49 9.85
N ALA A 62 -21.09 0.18 9.68
CA ALA A 62 -20.06 -0.58 10.36
C ALA A 62 -18.72 -0.41 9.63
N SER A 63 -17.61 -0.39 10.37
CA SER A 63 -16.28 -0.28 9.79
C SER A 63 -15.24 -0.98 10.65
N ASP A 64 -14.25 -1.60 10.01
CA ASP A 64 -12.97 -1.98 10.63
C ASP A 64 -11.87 -1.17 9.95
N SER A 65 -11.11 -0.42 10.76
CA SER A 65 -10.04 0.44 10.29
C SER A 65 -8.81 0.25 11.16
N ARG A 66 -7.66 0.01 10.52
CA ARG A 66 -6.38 -0.20 11.16
C ARG A 66 -5.34 0.69 10.49
N SER A 67 -4.42 1.20 11.29
CA SER A 67 -3.23 1.89 10.81
C SER A 67 -2.05 1.57 11.72
N ALA A 68 -0.85 1.59 11.15
CA ALA A 68 0.38 1.46 11.90
C ALA A 68 1.50 2.22 11.19
N VAL A 69 2.46 2.68 11.98
CA VAL A 69 3.65 3.41 11.51
C VAL A 69 4.91 2.77 12.08
N ALA A 70 6.01 2.85 11.35
CA ALA A 70 7.33 2.40 11.79
C ALA A 70 8.43 3.29 11.19
N ALA A 71 9.54 3.48 11.90
CA ALA A 71 10.71 4.21 11.37
C ALA A 71 11.69 3.30 10.60
N SER A 72 11.57 1.98 10.76
CA SER A 72 12.48 0.97 10.22
C SER A 72 11.76 -0.35 9.95
N GLY A 73 12.32 -1.20 9.08
CA GLY A 73 11.81 -2.54 8.83
C GLY A 73 10.59 -2.56 7.90
N SER A 74 9.50 -3.16 8.35
CA SER A 74 8.24 -3.22 7.62
C SER A 74 7.04 -3.17 8.56
N VAL A 75 5.95 -2.57 8.10
CA VAL A 75 4.67 -2.50 8.79
C VAL A 75 3.58 -3.13 7.94
N THR A 76 2.69 -3.90 8.56
CA THR A 76 1.56 -4.54 7.90
C THR A 76 0.32 -4.39 8.78
N VAL A 77 -0.82 -4.03 8.19
CA VAL A 77 -2.12 -4.01 8.86
C VAL A 77 -3.16 -4.72 8.02
N ALA A 78 -4.18 -5.25 8.67
CA ALA A 78 -5.32 -5.87 7.99
C ALA A 78 -6.62 -5.55 8.73
N ALA A 79 -7.69 -5.38 7.99
CA ALA A 79 -9.04 -5.15 8.47
C ALA A 79 -10.02 -6.10 7.77
N THR A 80 -10.99 -6.63 8.52
CA THR A 80 -12.03 -7.51 7.98
C THR A 80 -13.39 -7.12 8.53
N LEU A 81 -14.43 -7.25 7.70
CA LEU A 81 -15.79 -6.92 8.07
C LEU A 81 -16.77 -7.84 7.36
N ALA A 82 -17.74 -8.38 8.09
CA ALA A 82 -18.86 -9.10 7.55
C ALA A 82 -20.13 -8.60 8.26
N VAL A 83 -21.05 -8.00 7.51
CA VAL A 83 -22.27 -7.40 8.07
C VAL A 83 -23.47 -7.62 7.17
N GLY A 84 -24.61 -7.84 7.80
CA GLY A 84 -25.93 -7.74 7.17
C GLY A 84 -26.61 -6.45 7.59
N PHE A 85 -27.30 -5.78 6.67
CA PHE A 85 -28.02 -4.54 6.93
C PHE A 85 -29.21 -4.37 5.97
N GLY A 86 -30.00 -3.32 6.16
CA GLY A 86 -31.21 -3.08 5.37
C GLY A 86 -32.51 -3.53 6.05
N PRO A 87 -33.67 -3.16 5.47
CA PRO A 87 -34.98 -3.52 6.01
C PRO A 87 -35.35 -4.98 5.71
N PRO A 88 -36.33 -5.56 6.44
CA PRO A 88 -36.93 -6.83 6.07
C PRO A 88 -37.46 -6.78 4.62
N GLY A 89 -37.03 -7.71 3.77
CA GLY A 89 -37.39 -7.76 2.34
C GLY A 89 -36.31 -7.24 1.37
N ASP A 90 -35.32 -6.51 1.88
CA ASP A 90 -34.10 -6.11 1.15
C ASP A 90 -32.90 -6.29 2.08
N LEU A 91 -32.65 -7.54 2.47
CA LEU A 91 -31.48 -7.87 3.28
C LEU A 91 -30.24 -7.72 2.40
N ARG A 92 -29.42 -6.74 2.75
CA ARG A 92 -28.14 -6.45 2.12
C ARG A 92 -27.06 -7.16 2.90
N THR A 93 -26.10 -7.74 2.20
CA THR A 93 -24.95 -8.42 2.82
C THR A 93 -23.66 -7.87 2.23
N PHE A 94 -22.69 -7.68 3.10
CA PHE A 94 -21.36 -7.25 2.72
C PHE A 94 -20.31 -8.08 3.44
N THR A 95 -19.28 -8.48 2.69
CA THR A 95 -18.04 -9.01 3.23
C THR A 95 -16.87 -8.27 2.61
N GLY A 96 -15.95 -7.77 3.43
CA GLY A 96 -14.77 -7.05 2.99
C GLY A 96 -13.53 -7.46 3.75
N SER A 97 -12.40 -7.39 3.06
CA SER A 97 -11.07 -7.58 3.62
C SER A 97 -10.12 -6.58 2.97
N ALA A 98 -9.30 -5.93 3.77
CA ALA A 98 -8.28 -5.01 3.33
C ALA A 98 -6.98 -5.29 4.07
N ALA A 99 -5.85 -5.22 3.38
CA ALA A 99 -4.53 -5.32 3.98
C ALA A 99 -3.57 -4.35 3.32
N GLY A 100 -2.80 -3.65 4.12
CA GLY A 100 -1.71 -2.79 3.64
C GLY A 100 -0.39 -3.33 4.16
N ARG A 101 0.68 -3.08 3.40
CA ARG A 101 2.06 -3.34 3.79
C ARG A 101 2.96 -2.22 3.30
N ALA A 102 3.86 -1.75 4.15
CA ALA A 102 4.90 -0.81 3.77
C ALA A 102 6.26 -1.27 4.32
N GLY A 103 7.26 -1.29 3.45
CA GLY A 103 8.66 -1.43 3.76
C GLY A 103 9.45 -0.50 2.83
N PHE A 104 10.71 -0.24 3.18
CA PHE A 104 11.56 0.59 2.34
C PHE A 104 11.81 -0.10 0.98
N ALA A 105 11.35 0.55 -0.08
CA ALA A 105 11.29 0.09 -1.47
C ALA A 105 10.44 -1.17 -1.74
N ASP A 106 9.49 -1.48 -0.85
CA ASP A 106 8.59 -2.63 -0.98
C ASP A 106 7.21 -2.30 -0.41
N LEU A 107 6.22 -2.07 -1.28
CA LEU A 107 4.87 -1.64 -0.89
C LEU A 107 3.82 -2.66 -1.34
N GLY A 108 2.82 -2.89 -0.50
CA GLY A 108 1.80 -3.89 -0.75
C GLY A 108 0.41 -3.43 -0.39
N VAL A 109 -0.57 -3.81 -1.21
CA VAL A 109 -1.98 -3.62 -0.90
C VAL A 109 -2.82 -4.81 -1.30
N ARG A 110 -3.85 -5.10 -0.50
CA ARG A 110 -4.98 -5.93 -0.88
C ARG A 110 -6.27 -5.24 -0.49
N ALA A 111 -7.25 -5.23 -1.39
CA ALA A 111 -8.60 -4.76 -1.10
C ALA A 111 -9.61 -5.65 -1.81
N ALA A 112 -10.33 -6.47 -1.04
CA ALA A 112 -11.37 -7.36 -1.52
C ALA A 112 -12.71 -6.97 -0.89
N ALA A 113 -13.77 -6.96 -1.69
CA ALA A 113 -15.11 -6.64 -1.24
C ALA A 113 -16.13 -7.40 -2.07
N SER A 114 -17.18 -7.90 -1.41
CA SER A 114 -18.35 -8.50 -2.05
C SER A 114 -19.60 -7.93 -1.42
N TYR A 115 -20.58 -7.64 -2.27
CA TYR A 115 -21.84 -7.03 -1.90
C TYR A 115 -23.01 -7.69 -2.64
N SER A 116 -24.08 -7.97 -1.88
CA SER A 116 -25.36 -8.41 -2.43
C SER A 116 -26.49 -7.56 -1.86
N GLY A 117 -27.40 -7.12 -2.72
CA GLY A 117 -28.58 -6.32 -2.36
C GLY A 117 -28.72 -5.06 -3.21
N SER A 118 -29.75 -4.26 -2.90
CA SER A 118 -29.97 -2.97 -3.55
C SER A 118 -29.00 -1.90 -3.05
N SER A 119 -28.63 -0.91 -3.88
CA SER A 119 -27.87 0.26 -3.42
C SER A 119 -28.66 1.53 -3.63
N ASP A 120 -28.53 2.44 -2.68
CA ASP A 120 -29.04 3.80 -2.74
C ASP A 120 -27.88 4.78 -2.43
N PRO A 121 -28.08 6.11 -2.58
CA PRO A 121 -27.02 7.09 -2.32
C PRO A 121 -26.48 7.10 -0.88
N PHE A 122 -27.14 6.45 0.07
CA PHE A 122 -26.71 6.34 1.47
C PHE A 122 -26.02 5.00 1.78
N THR A 123 -25.99 4.07 0.83
CA THR A 123 -25.25 2.82 0.96
C THR A 123 -23.76 3.10 0.92
N VAL A 124 -23.06 2.78 2.02
CA VAL A 124 -21.60 2.72 2.06
C VAL A 124 -21.21 1.26 1.94
N VAL A 125 -20.35 0.91 1.00
CA VAL A 125 -19.76 -0.41 0.86
C VAL A 125 -18.40 -0.31 0.20
N GLY A 126 -17.38 -0.93 0.79
CA GLY A 126 -16.08 -1.01 0.15
C GLY A 126 -14.94 -1.41 1.07
N SER A 127 -13.83 -1.73 0.42
CA SER A 127 -12.56 -2.03 1.06
C SER A 127 -11.46 -1.22 0.39
N GLN A 128 -10.52 -0.71 1.17
CA GLN A 128 -9.37 0.04 0.69
C GLN A 128 -8.15 -0.16 1.60
N ALA A 129 -6.96 -0.06 1.02
CA ALA A 129 -5.71 -0.13 1.77
C ALA A 129 -4.61 0.69 1.08
N TYR A 130 -3.62 1.10 1.87
CA TYR A 130 -2.36 1.60 1.33
C TYR A 130 -1.14 1.14 2.11
N GLY A 131 -0.02 1.16 1.40
CA GLY A 131 1.32 1.23 1.97
C GLY A 131 1.97 2.53 1.51
N LEU A 132 2.60 3.23 2.44
CA LEU A 132 3.32 4.48 2.20
C LEU A 132 4.70 4.37 2.83
N GLN A 133 5.70 4.88 2.12
CA GLN A 133 7.04 5.07 2.63
C GLN A 133 7.48 6.50 2.37
N THR A 134 8.18 7.09 3.33
CA THR A 134 8.92 8.34 3.19
C THR A 134 10.36 8.05 3.59
N GLU A 135 11.30 8.35 2.70
CA GLU A 135 12.71 8.11 2.90
C GLU A 135 13.50 9.37 2.59
N THR A 136 14.52 9.68 3.39
CA THR A 136 15.50 10.68 2.98
C THR A 136 16.65 10.00 2.24
N MET A 137 16.93 10.48 1.03
CA MET A 137 18.03 9.98 0.21
C MET A 137 19.02 11.10 -0.11
N THR A 138 20.31 10.82 0.03
CA THR A 138 21.39 11.68 -0.48
C THR A 138 22.18 10.92 -1.53
N PHE A 139 22.31 11.48 -2.72
CA PHE A 139 22.98 10.85 -3.86
C PHE A 139 24.41 11.39 -4.04
N GLY A 140 25.38 10.49 -4.17
CA GLY A 140 26.78 10.79 -4.48
C GLY A 140 27.20 10.32 -5.88
N GLY A 141 28.48 10.53 -6.22
CA GLY A 141 29.09 10.07 -7.48
C GLY A 141 29.14 11.09 -8.62
N ALA A 142 28.50 12.25 -8.46
CA ALA A 142 28.61 13.39 -9.37
C ALA A 142 28.42 14.72 -8.61
N SER A 143 28.28 15.84 -9.33
CA SER A 143 28.03 17.17 -8.76
C SER A 143 26.91 17.90 -9.51
N GLY A 144 26.29 18.89 -8.87
CA GLY A 144 25.22 19.69 -9.47
C GLY A 144 23.86 19.01 -9.49
N SER A 145 23.04 19.34 -10.48
CA SER A 145 21.72 18.72 -10.68
C SER A 145 21.82 17.33 -11.32
N GLY A 146 20.82 16.50 -11.05
CA GLY A 146 20.70 15.18 -11.65
C GLY A 146 19.27 14.65 -11.61
N VAL A 147 19.12 13.40 -12.03
CA VAL A 147 17.85 12.67 -11.95
C VAL A 147 18.11 11.32 -11.29
N PHE A 148 17.35 11.03 -10.24
CA PHE A 148 17.20 9.69 -9.69
C PHE A 148 15.99 9.02 -10.35
N ARG A 149 16.22 7.89 -11.02
CA ARG A 149 15.21 7.11 -11.72
C ARG A 149 15.08 5.72 -11.06
N PRO A 150 14.24 5.58 -10.03
CA PRO A 150 13.85 4.26 -9.53
C PRO A 150 12.98 3.53 -10.56
N THR A 151 13.19 2.23 -10.68
CA THR A 151 12.34 1.29 -11.41
C THR A 151 11.60 0.42 -10.41
N PHE A 152 10.28 0.35 -10.55
CA PHE A 152 9.42 -0.48 -9.73
C PHE A 152 8.85 -1.64 -10.55
N THR A 153 8.79 -2.82 -9.94
CA THR A 153 8.04 -3.97 -10.44
C THR A 153 6.76 -4.13 -9.63
N VAL A 154 5.63 -4.13 -10.32
CA VAL A 154 4.30 -4.38 -9.75
C VAL A 154 3.77 -5.68 -10.32
N ASP A 155 3.63 -6.67 -9.44
CA ASP A 155 3.06 -7.99 -9.69
C ASP A 155 1.78 -8.20 -8.89
N GLY A 156 0.76 -8.78 -9.50
CA GLY A 156 -0.50 -9.07 -8.84
C GLY A 156 -1.68 -9.18 -9.78
N SER A 157 -2.88 -9.02 -9.23
CA SER A 157 -4.13 -9.07 -10.00
C SER A 157 -5.20 -8.11 -9.48
N LEU A 158 -6.04 -7.67 -10.40
CA LEU A 158 -7.30 -6.98 -10.15
C LEU A 158 -8.41 -7.81 -10.77
N PHE A 159 -9.34 -8.27 -9.95
CA PHE A 159 -10.53 -9.02 -10.35
C PHE A 159 -11.78 -8.22 -10.03
N ASN A 160 -12.72 -8.13 -10.97
CA ASN A 160 -14.04 -7.53 -10.78
C ASN A 160 -15.15 -8.43 -11.31
N LEU A 161 -16.24 -8.55 -10.57
CA LEU A 161 -17.48 -9.23 -10.95
C LEU A 161 -18.66 -8.28 -10.75
N GLY A 162 -19.60 -8.27 -11.69
CA GLY A 162 -20.81 -7.46 -11.59
C GLY A 162 -20.52 -5.95 -11.63
N ARG A 163 -21.28 -5.17 -10.85
CA ARG A 163 -21.14 -3.71 -10.79
C ARG A 163 -20.16 -3.31 -9.69
N THR A 164 -18.88 -3.42 -9.98
CA THR A 164 -17.80 -3.06 -9.05
C THR A 164 -16.84 -2.06 -9.69
N ASP A 165 -16.49 -1.04 -8.91
CA ASP A 165 -15.41 -0.12 -9.22
C ASP A 165 -14.17 -0.56 -8.42
N SER A 166 -13.04 -0.81 -9.08
CA SER A 166 -11.79 -1.20 -8.42
C SER A 166 -10.60 -0.47 -9.00
N GLN A 167 -9.58 -0.23 -8.18
CA GLN A 167 -8.41 0.50 -8.60
C GLN A 167 -7.15 0.11 -7.84
N LEU A 168 -6.04 0.08 -8.57
CA LEU A 168 -4.67 0.13 -8.06
C LEU A 168 -4.05 1.46 -8.48
N GLY A 169 -3.40 2.17 -7.57
CA GLY A 169 -2.69 3.41 -7.86
C GLY A 169 -1.32 3.44 -7.19
N PHE A 170 -0.29 3.83 -7.94
CA PHE A 170 1.03 4.15 -7.42
C PHE A 170 1.31 5.63 -7.63
N THR A 171 1.75 6.31 -6.58
CA THR A 171 2.06 7.74 -6.60
C THR A 171 3.39 7.98 -5.92
N ARG A 172 4.10 9.02 -6.38
CA ARG A 172 5.30 9.53 -5.74
C ARG A 172 5.16 10.99 -5.33
N TRP A 173 5.87 11.40 -4.30
CA TRP A 173 6.02 12.80 -3.87
C TRP A 173 7.49 13.08 -3.58
N ALA A 174 7.98 14.18 -4.10
CA ALA A 174 9.27 14.77 -3.71
C ALA A 174 9.10 16.29 -3.68
N THR A 175 8.58 16.85 -4.77
CA THR A 175 8.14 18.25 -4.88
C THR A 175 6.64 18.36 -5.15
N ALA A 176 6.09 17.41 -5.92
CA ALA A 176 4.67 17.31 -6.25
C ALA A 176 4.23 15.84 -6.28
N ALA A 177 2.93 15.62 -6.05
CA ALA A 177 2.28 14.33 -6.23
C ALA A 177 2.22 13.99 -7.72
N LEU A 178 2.88 12.92 -8.15
CA LEU A 178 2.84 12.49 -9.55
C LEU A 178 2.48 11.00 -9.64
N PRO A 179 1.47 10.64 -10.46
CA PRO A 179 1.09 9.25 -10.66
C PRO A 179 2.23 8.50 -11.38
N GLY A 180 2.55 7.32 -10.88
CA GLY A 180 3.48 6.39 -11.51
C GLY A 180 2.76 5.33 -12.33
N LEU A 181 1.80 4.65 -11.70
CA LEU A 181 1.04 3.56 -12.32
C LEU A 181 -0.42 3.66 -11.88
N ARG A 182 -1.36 3.35 -12.76
CA ARG A 182 -2.76 3.13 -12.35
C ARG A 182 -3.41 2.05 -13.19
N ILE A 183 -4.15 1.18 -12.52
CA ILE A 183 -5.10 0.24 -13.12
C ILE A 183 -6.45 0.59 -12.55
N GLN A 184 -7.39 1.03 -13.38
CA GLN A 184 -8.73 1.39 -12.94
C GLN A 184 -9.73 0.59 -13.74
N ASN A 185 -10.60 -0.14 -13.06
CA ASN A 185 -11.78 -0.75 -13.62
C ASN A 185 -13.00 -0.02 -13.08
N SER A 186 -13.73 0.66 -13.95
CA SER A 186 -15.04 1.21 -13.61
C SER A 186 -16.12 0.45 -14.35
N ARG A 187 -16.80 -0.44 -13.64
CA ARG A 187 -17.93 -1.22 -14.16
C ARG A 187 -17.64 -1.84 -15.53
N GLY A 188 -16.47 -2.46 -15.65
CA GLY A 188 -16.06 -3.21 -16.84
C GLY A 188 -15.26 -2.42 -17.86
N SER A 189 -15.20 -1.08 -17.72
CA SER A 189 -14.27 -0.27 -18.49
C SER A 189 -12.93 -0.21 -17.76
N VAL A 190 -11.89 -0.79 -18.38
CA VAL A 190 -10.53 -0.79 -17.82
C VAL A 190 -9.71 0.30 -18.49
N SER A 191 -9.03 1.10 -17.66
CA SER A 191 -8.04 2.07 -18.11
C SER A 191 -6.71 1.84 -17.40
N HIS A 192 -5.63 2.05 -18.14
CA HIS A 192 -4.26 1.91 -17.67
C HIS A 192 -3.54 3.24 -17.79
N TYR A 193 -2.71 3.57 -16.80
CA TYR A 193 -1.83 4.74 -16.82
C TYR A 193 -0.42 4.33 -16.45
N MET A 194 0.56 4.89 -17.15
CA MET A 194 1.99 4.80 -16.87
C MET A 194 2.63 6.19 -16.99
N PRO A 195 3.90 6.38 -16.57
CA PRO A 195 4.57 7.65 -16.74
C PRO A 195 4.59 8.01 -18.23
N GLY A 196 3.93 9.11 -18.60
CA GLY A 196 3.73 9.54 -19.98
C GLY A 196 2.27 9.58 -20.44
N GLY A 197 1.34 8.90 -19.77
CA GLY A 197 -0.09 9.01 -20.07
C GLY A 197 -0.90 7.72 -19.94
N TYR A 198 -2.12 7.77 -20.47
CA TYR A 198 -2.97 6.59 -20.59
C TYR A 198 -2.47 5.68 -21.71
N VAL A 199 -2.51 4.38 -21.47
CA VAL A 199 -2.10 3.34 -22.42
C VAL A 199 -3.21 2.31 -22.59
N ALA A 200 -3.23 1.63 -23.73
CA ALA A 200 -4.24 0.59 -24.00
C ALA A 200 -4.06 -0.62 -23.06
N SER A 201 -2.82 -1.00 -22.77
CA SER A 201 -2.45 -2.10 -21.87
C SER A 201 -1.13 -1.81 -21.18
N LEU A 202 -0.93 -2.44 -20.01
CA LEU A 202 0.35 -2.43 -19.31
C LEU A 202 1.23 -3.57 -19.84
N PRO A 203 2.52 -3.32 -20.16
CA PRO A 203 3.45 -4.38 -20.54
C PRO A 203 3.50 -5.47 -19.46
N GLY A 204 3.38 -6.74 -19.87
CA GLY A 204 3.45 -7.90 -18.98
C GLY A 204 2.18 -8.18 -18.15
N MET A 205 1.12 -7.38 -18.31
CA MET A 205 -0.21 -7.67 -17.75
C MET A 205 -1.20 -8.07 -18.85
N THR A 206 -2.07 -9.01 -18.50
CA THR A 206 -3.13 -9.52 -19.39
C THR A 206 -4.50 -9.14 -18.85
N LEU A 207 -5.39 -8.71 -19.74
CA LEU A 207 -6.81 -8.51 -19.46
C LEU A 207 -7.61 -9.70 -20.01
N THR A 208 -8.40 -10.36 -19.16
CA THR A 208 -9.25 -11.50 -19.54
C THR A 208 -10.64 -11.39 -18.92
N GLY A 209 -11.60 -12.11 -19.50
CA GLY A 209 -12.97 -12.24 -18.99
C GLY A 209 -13.88 -11.06 -19.33
N ASP A 210 -15.01 -10.98 -18.64
CA ASP A 210 -16.03 -9.94 -18.79
C ASP A 210 -16.71 -9.67 -17.43
N LEU A 211 -17.65 -8.72 -17.38
CA LEU A 211 -18.34 -8.39 -16.13
C LEU A 211 -19.24 -9.50 -15.57
N VAL A 212 -19.69 -10.42 -16.43
CA VAL A 212 -20.66 -11.47 -16.06
C VAL A 212 -19.94 -12.65 -15.41
N THR A 213 -18.79 -13.01 -15.98
CA THR A 213 -17.95 -14.15 -15.57
C THR A 213 -16.79 -13.75 -14.67
N GLY A 214 -16.43 -12.47 -14.68
CA GLY A 214 -15.32 -11.90 -13.92
C GLY A 214 -14.25 -11.33 -14.85
N LEU A 215 -14.00 -10.03 -14.76
CA LEU A 215 -12.98 -9.32 -15.51
C LEU A 215 -11.68 -9.28 -14.68
N THR A 216 -10.59 -9.77 -15.24
CA THR A 216 -9.30 -9.89 -14.55
C THR A 216 -8.22 -9.14 -15.31
N VAL A 217 -7.47 -8.28 -14.61
CA VAL A 217 -6.16 -7.76 -15.04
C VAL A 217 -5.11 -8.43 -14.16
N SER A 218 -4.18 -9.18 -14.74
CA SER A 218 -3.16 -9.89 -13.94
C SER A 218 -1.83 -9.98 -14.66
N GLY A 219 -0.75 -10.03 -13.88
CA GLY A 219 0.61 -10.21 -14.37
C GLY A 219 1.59 -9.30 -13.65
N SER A 220 2.72 -9.06 -14.30
CA SER A 220 3.82 -8.27 -13.76
C SER A 220 4.18 -7.16 -14.74
N THR A 221 4.26 -5.93 -14.27
CA THR A 221 4.66 -4.77 -15.06
C THR A 221 5.80 -4.01 -14.38
N THR A 222 6.59 -3.29 -15.17
CA THR A 222 7.65 -2.43 -14.67
C THR A 222 7.47 -1.01 -15.18
N PHE A 223 7.83 -0.04 -14.35
CA PHE A 223 7.84 1.37 -14.73
C PHE A 223 8.92 2.12 -13.96
N SER A 224 9.37 3.23 -14.53
CA SER A 224 10.39 4.09 -13.93
C SER A 224 9.89 5.52 -13.84
N ILE A 225 10.32 6.27 -12.82
CA ILE A 225 9.87 7.64 -12.60
C ILE A 225 11.08 8.54 -12.35
N ASP A 226 11.12 9.71 -12.99
CA ASP A 226 12.26 10.63 -12.87
C ASP A 226 12.09 11.61 -11.71
N VAL A 227 12.93 11.48 -10.68
CA VAL A 227 13.01 12.37 -9.51
C VAL A 227 14.17 13.35 -9.69
N PRO A 228 13.92 14.66 -9.83
CA PRO A 228 14.98 15.65 -9.84
C PRO A 228 15.72 15.65 -8.50
N ILE A 229 17.06 15.63 -8.56
CA ILE A 229 17.93 15.64 -7.38
C ILE A 229 19.03 16.69 -7.53
N VAL A 230 19.67 17.01 -6.42
CA VAL A 230 20.96 17.72 -6.37
C VAL A 230 21.94 16.83 -5.64
N PHE A 231 23.07 16.49 -6.27
CA PHE A 231 24.07 15.61 -5.68
C PHE A 231 24.62 16.20 -4.38
N GLY A 232 24.81 15.34 -3.37
CA GLY A 232 25.23 15.72 -2.03
C GLY A 232 24.18 16.42 -1.18
N THR A 233 22.97 16.65 -1.70
CA THR A 233 21.86 17.23 -0.94
C THR A 233 20.83 16.15 -0.59
N ALA A 234 20.39 16.15 0.67
CA ALA A 234 19.34 15.26 1.13
C ALA A 234 17.98 15.65 0.51
N LEU A 235 17.24 14.66 0.03
CA LEU A 235 15.90 14.81 -0.51
C LEU A 235 14.96 13.78 0.13
N ASP A 236 13.81 14.25 0.61
CA ASP A 236 12.75 13.37 1.07
C ASP A 236 11.93 12.89 -0.14
N VAL A 237 11.82 11.58 -0.30
CA VAL A 237 11.04 10.95 -1.35
C VAL A 237 10.00 10.04 -0.72
N THR A 238 8.75 10.27 -1.06
CA THR A 238 7.62 9.46 -0.63
C THR A 238 7.08 8.65 -1.80
N TYR A 239 6.79 7.37 -1.55
CA TYR A 239 6.09 6.51 -2.48
C TYR A 239 4.90 5.89 -1.79
N SER A 240 3.82 5.67 -2.53
CA SER A 240 2.65 4.98 -2.02
C SER A 240 2.10 4.01 -3.05
N LEU A 241 1.54 2.91 -2.55
CA LEU A 241 0.67 2.02 -3.29
C LEU A 241 -0.71 2.03 -2.63
N TRP A 242 -1.75 2.21 -3.43
CA TRP A 242 -3.15 2.24 -3.03
C TRP A 242 -3.94 1.16 -3.76
N GLY A 243 -4.84 0.49 -3.04
CA GLY A 243 -5.82 -0.42 -3.62
C GLY A 243 -7.21 -0.17 -3.04
N ALA A 244 -8.24 -0.20 -3.89
CA ALA A 244 -9.63 -0.13 -3.46
C ALA A 244 -10.55 -1.01 -4.30
N SER A 245 -11.59 -1.55 -3.67
CA SER A 245 -12.71 -2.25 -4.32
C SER A 245 -14.03 -1.78 -3.70
N LEU A 246 -14.88 -1.23 -4.56
CA LEU A 246 -16.15 -0.59 -4.23
C LEU A 246 -17.27 -1.29 -5.02
N PRO A 247 -17.79 -2.43 -4.54
CA PRO A 247 -18.91 -3.09 -5.18
C PRO A 247 -20.19 -2.27 -4.99
N SER A 248 -21.16 -2.43 -5.88
CA SER A 248 -22.45 -1.73 -5.81
C SER A 248 -23.60 -2.69 -6.14
N SER A 249 -24.82 -2.17 -6.19
CA SER A 249 -26.07 -2.91 -6.37
C SER A 249 -25.96 -4.08 -7.34
N SER A 250 -26.30 -5.27 -6.85
CA SER A 250 -26.42 -6.48 -7.65
C SER A 250 -27.85 -6.69 -8.18
N VAL A 251 -28.77 -5.73 -7.96
CA VAL A 251 -30.16 -5.84 -8.42
C VAL A 251 -30.21 -5.91 -9.95
N GLY A 252 -30.90 -6.95 -10.44
CA GLY A 252 -31.00 -7.26 -11.86
C GLY A 252 -29.79 -8.02 -12.42
N LEU A 253 -28.84 -8.44 -11.58
CA LEU A 253 -27.73 -9.32 -11.96
C LEU A 253 -28.02 -10.74 -11.51
N LEU A 254 -27.48 -11.71 -12.26
CA LEU A 254 -27.54 -13.13 -11.91
C LEU A 254 -26.57 -13.50 -10.78
N THR A 255 -25.58 -12.65 -10.52
CA THR A 255 -24.50 -12.86 -9.54
C THR A 255 -24.32 -11.61 -8.68
N GLY A 256 -23.71 -11.77 -7.50
CA GLY A 256 -23.33 -10.64 -6.64
C GLY A 256 -22.26 -9.75 -7.29
N SER A 257 -22.15 -8.51 -6.81
CA SER A 257 -21.06 -7.63 -7.20
C SER A 257 -19.88 -7.85 -6.25
N GLY A 258 -18.67 -7.91 -6.79
CA GLY A 258 -17.47 -8.00 -5.97
C GLY A 258 -16.21 -7.66 -6.74
N GLY A 259 -15.10 -7.56 -6.01
CA GLY A 259 -13.78 -7.43 -6.58
C GLY A 259 -12.68 -7.76 -5.58
N ASP A 260 -11.49 -8.03 -6.12
CA ASP A 260 -10.26 -8.25 -5.37
C ASP A 260 -9.12 -7.53 -6.09
N VAL A 261 -8.54 -6.52 -5.44
CA VAL A 261 -7.28 -5.89 -5.84
C VAL A 261 -6.19 -6.52 -4.98
N SER A 262 -5.38 -7.42 -5.54
CA SER A 262 -4.39 -8.23 -4.83
C SER A 262 -2.96 -7.95 -5.31
N PHE A 263 -2.28 -7.04 -4.62
CA PHE A 263 -0.91 -6.59 -4.88
C PHE A 263 -0.10 -6.50 -3.56
N ILE A 264 -0.33 -7.40 -2.59
CA ILE A 264 0.20 -7.28 -1.21
C ILE A 264 1.72 -7.51 -1.10
N SER A 265 2.31 -8.19 -2.07
CA SER A 265 3.74 -8.48 -2.14
C SER A 265 4.41 -7.76 -3.32
N SER A 266 3.83 -6.62 -3.71
CA SER A 266 4.08 -5.94 -4.98
C SER A 266 4.96 -4.69 -4.86
N ALA A 267 4.95 -3.83 -5.88
CA ALA A 267 5.63 -2.53 -5.97
C ALA A 267 7.04 -2.50 -5.34
N ARG A 268 7.90 -3.39 -5.83
CA ARG A 268 9.30 -3.50 -5.36
C ARG A 268 10.19 -2.62 -6.21
N MET A 269 11.07 -1.83 -5.60
CA MET A 269 12.12 -1.12 -6.33
C MET A 269 13.17 -2.13 -6.79
N THR A 270 13.20 -2.43 -8.09
CA THR A 270 14.04 -3.45 -8.72
C THR A 270 15.20 -2.87 -9.51
N GLY A 271 15.26 -1.55 -9.64
CA GLY A 271 16.38 -0.87 -10.28
C GLY A 271 16.49 0.58 -9.83
N ILE A 272 17.71 1.09 -9.91
CA ILE A 272 18.01 2.51 -9.73
C ILE A 272 18.99 2.93 -10.82
N GLU A 273 18.60 3.93 -11.60
CA GLU A 273 19.49 4.67 -12.47
C GLU A 273 19.65 6.09 -11.93
N VAL A 274 20.88 6.61 -11.96
CA VAL A 274 21.16 8.01 -11.59
C VAL A 274 21.80 8.69 -12.79
N LEU A 275 21.20 9.78 -13.25
CA LEU A 275 21.66 10.57 -14.38
C LEU A 275 22.28 11.88 -13.88
N GLY A 276 23.41 12.27 -14.46
CA GLY A 276 24.01 13.59 -14.23
C GLY A 276 23.27 14.71 -14.97
N ALA A 277 23.75 15.94 -14.82
CA ALA A 277 23.17 17.12 -15.48
C ALA A 277 23.12 17.03 -17.03
N THR A 278 24.00 16.23 -17.63
CA THR A 278 24.04 15.97 -19.08
C THR A 278 23.09 14.86 -19.55
N GLY A 279 22.31 14.27 -18.63
CA GLY A 279 21.46 13.12 -18.90
C GLY A 279 22.21 11.80 -19.04
N GLN A 280 23.52 11.77 -18.80
CA GLN A 280 24.32 10.55 -18.86
C GLN A 280 24.27 9.76 -17.54
N PRO A 281 24.24 8.41 -17.58
CA PRO A 281 24.28 7.58 -16.38
C PRO A 281 25.57 7.77 -15.57
N VAL A 282 25.44 7.77 -14.24
CA VAL A 282 26.54 7.83 -13.27
C VAL A 282 26.80 6.41 -12.77
N SER A 283 27.79 5.71 -13.33
CA SER A 283 28.01 4.26 -13.06
C SER A 283 28.47 3.91 -11.64
N GLY A 284 28.93 4.89 -10.87
CA GLY A 284 29.44 4.72 -9.50
C GLY A 284 28.70 5.56 -8.47
N PHE A 285 27.40 5.82 -8.67
CA PHE A 285 26.62 6.56 -7.69
C PHE A 285 26.55 5.82 -6.35
N SER A 286 26.40 6.58 -5.27
CA SER A 286 26.09 6.07 -3.95
C SER A 286 24.79 6.69 -3.45
N VAL A 287 24.09 5.96 -2.58
CA VAL A 287 22.87 6.44 -1.92
C VAL A 287 23.06 6.30 -0.43
N ILE A 288 23.01 7.43 0.28
CA ILE A 288 22.90 7.44 1.73
C ILE A 288 21.42 7.53 2.07
N SER A 289 20.90 6.48 2.71
CA SER A 289 19.51 6.38 3.15
C SER A 289 19.36 6.81 4.60
N GLY A 290 18.32 7.58 4.91
CA GLY A 290 17.98 7.96 6.27
C GLY A 290 17.55 6.76 7.12
N SER A 291 16.88 5.76 6.54
CA SER A 291 16.48 4.53 7.25
C SER A 291 17.62 3.54 7.48
N GLY A 292 18.79 3.77 6.87
CA GLY A 292 19.88 2.80 6.80
C GLY A 292 19.67 1.71 5.75
N THR A 293 18.57 1.73 4.99
CA THR A 293 18.37 0.80 3.87
C THR A 293 19.48 0.96 2.83
N LEU A 294 20.11 -0.15 2.42
CA LEU A 294 21.16 -0.14 1.42
C LEU A 294 20.56 -0.17 0.02
N TYR A 295 20.89 0.83 -0.80
CA TYR A 295 20.44 0.94 -2.18
C TYR A 295 21.61 0.84 -3.15
N GLY A 296 21.36 0.28 -4.33
CA GLY A 296 22.31 0.21 -5.44
C GLY A 296 21.60 0.11 -6.78
N ALA A 297 22.35 -0.11 -7.86
CA ALA A 297 21.79 -0.16 -9.22
C ALA A 297 20.65 -1.19 -9.40
N ALA A 298 20.65 -2.26 -8.60
CA ALA A 298 19.61 -3.31 -8.60
C ALA A 298 18.43 -3.03 -7.64
N GLY A 299 18.27 -1.79 -7.14
CA GLY A 299 17.26 -1.45 -6.14
C GLY A 299 17.77 -1.63 -4.72
N VAL A 300 17.01 -2.33 -3.87
CA VAL A 300 17.42 -2.65 -2.50
C VAL A 300 18.47 -3.75 -2.51
N LEU A 301 19.62 -3.47 -1.92
CA LEU A 301 20.66 -4.48 -1.73
C LEU A 301 20.25 -5.37 -0.54
N PRO A 302 20.48 -6.69 -0.61
CA PRO A 302 20.26 -7.55 0.55
C PRO A 302 21.07 -7.00 1.71
N ALA A 303 20.44 -6.90 2.88
CA ALA A 303 21.13 -6.51 4.09
C ALA A 303 22.33 -7.45 4.25
N VAL A 304 23.55 -6.91 4.19
CA VAL A 304 24.75 -7.68 4.45
C VAL A 304 24.60 -8.15 5.90
N PRO A 305 24.53 -9.47 6.17
CA PRO A 305 24.40 -9.95 7.54
C PRO A 305 25.54 -9.33 8.34
N GLU A 306 25.24 -8.47 9.31
CA GLU A 306 26.28 -7.83 10.09
C GLU A 306 27.12 -8.94 10.73
N PRO A 307 28.42 -9.05 10.41
CA PRO A 307 29.26 -10.13 10.93
C PRO A 307 29.26 -10.15 12.46
N GLY A 308 29.06 -8.98 13.08
CA GLY A 308 28.97 -8.79 14.52
C GLY A 308 27.71 -9.37 15.14
N SER A 309 26.55 -9.32 14.48
CA SER A 309 25.28 -9.80 15.05
C SER A 309 25.28 -11.32 15.20
N THR A 310 25.73 -12.04 14.16
CA THR A 310 25.93 -13.49 14.20
C THR A 310 27.05 -13.86 15.16
N ALA A 311 28.17 -13.13 15.17
CA ALA A 311 29.26 -13.39 16.12
C ALA A 311 28.81 -13.19 17.58
N MET A 312 28.06 -12.13 17.88
CA MET A 312 27.53 -11.86 19.22
C MET A 312 26.47 -12.88 19.63
N MET A 313 25.63 -13.33 18.70
CA MET A 313 24.68 -14.42 18.96
C MET A 313 25.42 -15.72 19.29
N VAL A 314 26.45 -16.06 18.51
CA VAL A 314 27.28 -17.26 18.74
C VAL A 314 28.04 -17.15 20.06
N LEU A 315 28.63 -15.99 20.38
CA LEU A 315 29.29 -15.75 21.67
C LEU A 315 28.30 -15.80 22.85
N GLY A 316 27.08 -15.27 22.67
CA GLY A 316 26.00 -15.36 23.64
C GLY A 316 25.57 -16.81 23.90
N LEU A 317 25.41 -17.62 22.85
CA LEU A 317 25.10 -19.04 22.97
C LEU A 317 26.24 -19.83 23.61
N ALA A 318 27.50 -19.53 23.25
CA ALA A 318 28.67 -20.16 23.83
C ALA A 318 28.80 -19.86 25.33
N THR A 319 28.57 -18.62 25.76
CA THR A 319 28.59 -18.24 27.18
C THR A 319 27.47 -18.91 27.99
N LEU A 320 26.27 -19.06 27.40
CA LEU A 320 25.19 -19.83 28.02
C LEU A 320 25.54 -21.33 28.18
N LEU A 321 26.18 -21.93 27.18
CA LEU A 321 26.66 -23.32 27.25
C LEU A 321 27.72 -23.50 28.33
N VAL A 322 28.73 -22.62 28.39
CA VAL A 322 29.77 -22.66 29.43
C VAL A 322 29.17 -22.51 30.83
N ARG A 323 28.20 -21.61 31.01
CA ARG A 323 27.50 -21.44 32.30
C ARG A 323 26.72 -22.70 32.70
N ARG A 324 26.05 -23.36 31.73
CA ARG A 324 25.32 -24.61 31.98
C ARG A 324 26.26 -25.74 32.40
N LEU A 325 27.40 -25.89 31.73
CA LEU A 325 28.42 -26.89 32.07
C LEU A 325 29.03 -26.64 33.46
N TYR A 326 29.28 -25.37 33.81
CA TYR A 326 29.80 -25.00 35.13
C TYR A 326 28.81 -25.34 36.27
N TRP A 327 27.51 -25.08 36.08
CA TRP A 327 26.47 -25.41 37.07
C TRP A 327 26.33 -26.91 37.34
N HIS A 328 26.42 -27.74 36.29
CA HIS A 328 26.38 -29.20 36.47
C HIS A 328 27.60 -29.72 37.25
N ARG A 329 28.74 -29.05 37.16
CA ARG A 329 29.95 -29.45 37.89
C ARG A 329 29.87 -29.16 39.39
N ILE A 330 29.20 -28.07 39.79
CA ILE A 330 29.04 -27.70 41.21
C ILE A 330 28.05 -28.63 41.94
N LYS A 331 26.99 -29.08 41.26
CA LYS A 331 26.02 -30.02 41.86
C LYS A 331 26.52 -31.45 42.02
N GLY A 332 27.66 -31.80 41.43
CA GLY A 332 28.26 -33.13 41.53
C GLY A 332 29.21 -33.34 42.72
N VAL A 333 29.34 -32.36 43.63
CA VAL A 333 30.34 -32.39 44.73
C VAL A 333 29.73 -32.73 46.10
N GLU A 334 28.41 -32.93 46.22
CA GLU A 334 27.80 -33.47 47.44
C GLU A 334 27.43 -34.95 47.21
N VAL A 335 28.29 -35.86 47.69
CA VAL A 335 28.04 -37.14 48.39
C VAL A 335 29.35 -37.94 48.34
N ILE A 336 30.21 -37.72 49.34
CA ILE A 336 31.02 -38.75 50.01
C ILE A 336 31.00 -38.43 51.50
#